data_AF-A0A9E4BZ19-F1
#
_entry.id   AF-A0A9E4BZ19-F1
#
_cell.length_a   1.000
_cell.length_b   1.000
_cell.length_c   1.000
_cell.angle_alpha   90.00
_cell.angle_beta   90.00
_cell.angle_gamma   90.00
#
_symmetry.space_group_name_H-M   'P 1'
#
loop_
_entity.id
_entity.type
_entity.pdbx_description
1 polymer ?
#
loop_
_entity_poly.entity_id
_entity_poly.type
_entity_poly.pdbx_seq_one_letter_code
_entity_poly.pdbx_strand_id
1 'polypeptide(L)'
;MARTRKDHGFTVLRIEGGILPPEFLQSIASLEAPRQTGTAYSLSKSLVLKEELARYWLIANDLYTSYSERRPRRELSADQVGVGECYEKARGVASALVLANMNSLPLDWIVRFSVGGVNMNFFIVKQLPVLPPETYLEEALSGLRYVELIVPRVLELTYTAHDLEGFVRDLGYDGPPFSYDDDRRHCLKCELDAIFAHLYQLDRCELEWILDAPEPSASFPALKRNEMQEFGEYRTQRYVLHAYDQLARGELPDLTKSDEV
;
A
#
# COMPACT_ATOMS: atom_id res chain seq x y z
N MET A 1 0.20 -30.48 -15.99
CA MET A 1 0.10 -31.52 -14.94
C MET A 1 -0.35 -30.87 -13.65
N ALA A 2 -1.61 -31.05 -13.25
CA ALA A 2 -2.13 -30.49 -12.00
C ALA A 2 -1.50 -31.23 -10.82
N ARG A 3 -0.69 -30.53 -10.01
CA ARG A 3 -0.15 -31.07 -8.76
C ARG A 3 -1.31 -31.26 -7.79
N THR A 4 -1.60 -32.52 -7.47
CA THR A 4 -2.56 -32.90 -6.43
C THR A 4 -2.12 -32.28 -5.10
N ARG A 5 -2.91 -31.33 -4.58
CA ARG A 5 -2.65 -30.65 -3.30
C ARG A 5 -2.99 -31.62 -2.17
N LYS A 6 -1.99 -32.01 -1.39
CA LYS A 6 -2.19 -32.77 -0.15
C LYS A 6 -2.66 -31.82 0.94
N ASP A 7 -3.73 -32.19 1.63
CA ASP A 7 -4.11 -31.57 2.89
C ASP A 7 -3.07 -31.92 3.96
N HIS A 8 -2.67 -30.94 4.76
CA HIS A 8 -1.52 -31.02 5.67
C HIS A 8 -1.94 -31.00 7.15
N GLY A 9 -3.23 -31.17 7.43
CA GLY A 9 -3.73 -31.38 8.79
C GLY A 9 -3.84 -30.11 9.64
N PHE A 10 -3.69 -28.93 9.03
CA PHE A 10 -3.92 -27.65 9.70
C PHE A 10 -5.32 -27.12 9.36
N THR A 11 -6.22 -27.07 10.34
CA THR A 11 -7.61 -26.62 10.14
C THR A 11 -7.74 -25.15 9.70
N VAL A 12 -6.74 -24.32 10.01
CA VAL A 12 -6.78 -22.85 9.80
C VAL A 12 -5.72 -22.35 8.83
N LEU A 13 -4.66 -23.13 8.54
CA LEU A 13 -3.52 -22.66 7.76
C LEU A 13 -3.52 -23.31 6.37
N ARG A 14 -3.52 -22.47 5.33
CA ARG A 14 -3.28 -22.89 3.95
C ARG A 14 -1.83 -22.53 3.57
N ILE A 15 -1.06 -23.52 3.13
CA ILE A 15 0.34 -23.32 2.72
C ILE A 15 0.36 -23.08 1.21
N GLU A 16 0.79 -21.89 0.80
CA GLU A 16 1.02 -21.54 -0.61
C GLU A 16 2.51 -21.31 -0.86
N GLY A 17 3.07 -21.99 -1.88
CA GLY A 17 4.50 -21.94 -2.20
C GLY A 17 5.36 -22.91 -1.38
N GLY A 18 6.69 -22.80 -1.55
CA GLY A 18 7.68 -23.74 -0.99
C GLY A 18 8.56 -23.18 0.12
N ILE A 19 8.29 -21.96 0.61
CA ILE A 19 9.14 -21.28 1.59
C ILE A 19 9.11 -21.99 2.95
N LEU A 20 7.94 -22.47 3.38
CA LEU A 20 7.78 -23.24 4.61
C LEU A 20 7.16 -24.60 4.27
N PRO A 21 7.98 -25.66 4.20
CA PRO A 21 7.48 -27.00 3.96
C PRO A 21 6.45 -27.39 5.03
N PRO A 22 5.38 -28.11 4.67
CA PRO A 22 4.37 -28.59 5.61
C PRO A 22 4.97 -29.40 6.77
N GLU A 23 5.98 -30.21 6.49
CA GLU A 23 6.71 -31.00 7.47
C GLU A 23 7.41 -30.11 8.51
N PHE A 24 7.93 -28.94 8.09
CA PHE A 24 8.54 -27.98 8.99
C PHE A 24 7.50 -27.34 9.91
N LEU A 25 6.34 -26.95 9.38
CA LEU A 25 5.24 -26.42 10.19
C LEU A 25 4.70 -27.48 11.16
N GLN A 26 4.68 -28.74 10.75
CA GLN A 26 4.28 -29.85 11.61
C GLN A 26 5.28 -30.07 12.75
N SER A 27 6.59 -29.94 12.49
CA SER A 27 7.63 -29.98 13.52
C SER A 27 7.55 -28.80 14.51
N ILE A 28 7.10 -27.62 14.05
CA ILE A 28 6.83 -26.48 14.93
C ILE A 28 5.61 -26.79 15.81
N ALA A 29 4.53 -27.30 15.21
CA ALA A 29 3.30 -27.64 15.91
C ALA A 29 3.49 -28.76 16.94
N SER A 30 4.38 -29.72 16.69
CA SER A 30 4.78 -30.76 17.65
C SER A 30 5.83 -30.29 18.68
N LEU A 31 6.32 -29.05 18.58
CA LEU A 31 7.40 -28.49 19.40
C LEU A 31 8.74 -29.24 19.27
N GLU A 32 8.95 -29.95 18.17
CA GLU A 32 10.16 -30.73 17.85
C GLU A 32 11.11 -29.99 16.91
N ALA A 33 10.74 -28.80 16.44
CA ALA A 33 11.58 -27.98 15.57
C ALA A 33 12.97 -27.72 16.21
N PRO A 34 14.06 -27.76 15.42
CA PRO A 34 15.40 -27.48 15.92
C PRO A 34 15.45 -26.12 16.60
N ARG A 35 15.93 -26.08 17.85
CA ARG A 35 16.09 -24.81 18.56
C ARG A 35 17.17 -23.98 17.89
N GLN A 36 16.86 -22.73 17.61
CA GLN A 36 17.86 -21.76 17.15
C GLN A 36 18.86 -21.46 18.28
N THR A 37 20.13 -21.33 17.92
CA THR A 37 21.22 -20.99 18.83
C THR A 37 21.47 -19.47 18.81
N GLY A 38 22.24 -18.95 19.78
CA GLY A 38 22.55 -17.50 19.82
C GLY A 38 23.20 -16.97 18.54
N THR A 39 23.99 -17.79 17.84
CA THR A 39 24.59 -17.43 16.54
C THR A 39 23.56 -17.20 15.43
N ALA A 40 22.41 -17.88 15.49
CA ALA A 40 21.33 -17.68 14.52
C ALA A 40 20.68 -16.29 14.65
N TYR A 41 20.79 -15.67 15.83
CA TYR A 41 20.33 -14.31 16.12
C TYR A 41 21.47 -13.27 16.10
N SER A 42 22.63 -13.63 15.55
CA SER A 42 23.82 -12.77 15.52
C SER A 42 24.29 -12.30 16.91
N LEU A 43 24.01 -13.06 17.96
CA LEU A 43 24.50 -12.75 19.31
C LEU A 43 26.01 -12.96 19.39
N SER A 44 26.70 -12.04 20.06
CA SER A 44 28.12 -12.21 20.38
C SER A 44 28.31 -13.36 21.37
N LYS A 45 29.52 -13.95 21.41
CA LYS A 45 29.87 -15.04 22.34
C LYS A 45 29.71 -14.67 23.82
N SER A 46 29.65 -13.38 24.15
CA SER A 46 29.46 -12.87 25.50
C SER A 46 28.00 -12.80 25.93
N LEU A 47 27.04 -13.05 25.04
CA LEU A 47 25.61 -12.96 25.31
C LEU A 47 24.96 -14.35 25.29
N VAL A 48 24.15 -14.63 26.31
CA VAL A 48 23.42 -15.89 26.45
C VAL A 48 22.01 -15.71 25.89
N LEU A 49 21.62 -16.54 24.93
CA LEU A 49 20.32 -16.44 24.24
C LEU A 49 19.13 -16.39 25.20
N LYS A 50 19.14 -17.18 26.27
CA LYS A 50 18.06 -17.21 27.26
C LYS A 50 17.92 -15.89 28.03
N GLU A 51 19.04 -15.23 28.32
CA GLU A 51 19.06 -13.96 29.03
C GLU A 51 18.61 -12.83 28.11
N GLU A 52 19.06 -12.83 26.85
CA GLU A 52 18.62 -11.86 25.85
C GLU A 52 17.12 -12.02 25.53
N LEU A 53 16.61 -13.25 25.39
CA LEU A 53 15.18 -13.49 25.24
C LEU A 53 14.37 -12.94 26.42
N ALA A 54 14.84 -13.17 27.65
CA ALA A 54 14.19 -12.63 28.84
C ALA A 54 14.25 -11.10 28.87
N ARG A 55 15.38 -10.50 28.47
CA ARG A 55 15.56 -9.05 28.38
C ARG A 55 14.62 -8.43 27.35
N TYR A 56 14.55 -8.97 26.14
CA TYR A 56 13.66 -8.47 25.09
C TYR A 56 12.19 -8.70 25.44
N TRP A 57 11.86 -9.79 26.13
CA TRP A 57 10.51 -10.02 26.66
C TRP A 57 10.12 -8.95 27.69
N LEU A 58 11.03 -8.59 28.59
CA LEU A 58 10.80 -7.51 29.56
C LEU A 58 10.65 -6.15 28.88
N ILE A 59 11.48 -5.84 27.87
CA ILE A 59 11.36 -4.62 27.07
C ILE A 59 10.00 -4.60 26.34
N ALA A 60 9.59 -5.71 25.73
CA ALA A 60 8.32 -5.83 25.05
C ALA A 60 7.14 -5.64 26.02
N ASN A 61 7.21 -6.21 27.23
CA ASN A 61 6.21 -5.99 28.27
C ASN A 61 6.17 -4.55 28.77
N ASP A 62 7.32 -3.89 28.91
CA ASP A 62 7.39 -2.48 29.33
C ASP A 62 6.80 -1.55 28.26
N LEU A 63 7.11 -1.80 26.99
CA LEU A 63 6.49 -1.12 25.85
C LEU A 63 4.99 -1.38 25.79
N TYR A 64 4.57 -2.62 25.99
CA TYR A 64 3.15 -2.99 26.02
C TYR A 64 2.42 -2.38 27.21
N THR A 65 3.05 -2.30 28.38
CA THR A 65 2.48 -1.67 29.58
C THR A 65 2.34 -0.16 29.36
N SER A 66 3.39 0.50 28.85
CA SER A 66 3.35 1.90 28.45
C SER A 66 2.25 2.19 27.42
N TYR A 67 2.05 1.30 26.47
CA TYR A 67 0.95 1.36 25.50
C TYR A 67 -0.42 1.14 26.17
N SER A 68 -0.53 0.09 26.99
CA SER A 68 -1.76 -0.31 27.68
C SER A 68 -2.19 0.69 28.75
N GLU A 69 -1.30 1.45 29.36
CA GLU A 69 -1.60 2.54 30.30
C GLU A 69 -2.10 3.80 29.59
N ARG A 70 -1.71 3.99 28.32
CA ARG A 70 -2.20 5.08 27.46
C ARG A 70 -3.53 4.74 26.80
N ARG A 71 -3.83 3.45 26.61
CA ARG A 71 -5.08 2.94 26.05
C ARG A 71 -6.38 3.34 26.81
N PRO A 72 -6.43 3.39 28.16
CA PRO A 72 -7.62 3.77 28.92
C PRO A 72 -7.72 5.26 29.29
N ARG A 73 -6.72 6.11 28.96
CA ARG A 73 -6.79 7.54 29.28
C ARG A 73 -7.71 8.27 28.32
N ARG A 74 -9.01 8.26 28.64
CA ARG A 74 -10.07 8.99 27.93
C ARG A 74 -10.21 10.45 28.38
N GLU A 75 -9.27 10.98 29.16
CA GLU A 75 -9.28 12.35 29.71
C GLU A 75 -8.01 13.17 29.40
N LEU A 76 -7.09 12.64 28.58
CA LEU A 76 -6.03 13.46 27.99
C LEU A 76 -6.42 13.74 26.55
N SER A 77 -6.59 15.03 26.22
CA SER A 77 -6.74 15.45 24.83
C SER A 77 -5.53 14.97 24.03
N ALA A 78 -5.77 14.50 22.80
CA ALA A 78 -4.74 14.22 21.81
C ALA A 78 -3.76 15.40 21.61
N ASP A 79 -4.18 16.62 21.97
CA ASP A 79 -3.39 17.86 21.95
C ASP A 79 -2.13 17.86 22.82
N GLN A 80 -2.04 17.04 23.87
CA GLN A 80 -0.84 17.00 24.73
C GLN A 80 0.26 16.05 24.24
N VAL A 81 -0.02 15.21 23.24
CA VAL A 81 0.94 14.20 22.72
C VAL A 81 1.09 14.27 21.20
N GLY A 82 0.24 15.02 20.50
CA GLY A 82 0.35 15.32 19.08
C GLY A 82 -0.12 16.75 18.81
N VAL A 83 0.53 17.39 17.84
CA VAL A 83 0.20 18.74 17.38
C VAL A 83 -1.30 18.79 16.99
N GLY A 84 -2.13 19.40 17.85
CA GLY A 84 -3.38 20.14 17.61
C GLY A 84 -4.58 19.45 16.93
N GLU A 85 -5.77 19.61 17.51
CA GLU A 85 -7.13 19.30 17.01
C GLU A 85 -7.46 19.60 15.52
N CYS A 86 -6.73 20.48 14.82
CA CYS A 86 -6.89 20.64 13.36
C CYS A 86 -6.16 19.55 12.55
N TYR A 87 -5.21 18.85 13.16
CA TYR A 87 -4.37 17.83 12.57
C TYR A 87 -4.92 16.41 12.73
N GLU A 88 -5.83 16.13 13.66
CA GLU A 88 -6.36 14.76 13.83
C GLU A 88 -7.20 14.33 12.62
N LYS A 89 -8.11 15.21 12.15
CA LYS A 89 -8.81 15.04 10.87
C LYS A 89 -7.88 15.17 9.66
N ALA A 90 -6.89 16.07 9.72
CA ALA A 90 -5.94 16.25 8.62
C ALA A 90 -4.94 15.08 8.50
N ARG A 91 -4.70 14.31 9.56
CA ARG A 91 -3.73 13.20 9.57
C ARG A 91 -4.24 12.02 8.76
N GLY A 92 -5.52 11.67 8.89
CA GLY A 92 -6.15 10.64 8.05
C GLY A 92 -6.04 11.01 6.58
N VAL A 93 -6.48 12.23 6.25
CA VAL A 93 -6.44 12.76 4.88
C VAL A 93 -5.02 12.83 4.33
N ALA A 94 -4.07 13.42 5.07
CA ALA A 94 -2.67 13.51 4.66
C ALA A 94 -2.05 12.11 4.48
N SER A 95 -2.37 11.16 5.35
CA SER A 95 -1.91 9.77 5.22
C SER A 95 -2.48 9.12 3.96
N ALA A 96 -3.76 9.35 3.64
CA ALA A 96 -4.38 8.88 2.41
C ALA A 96 -3.71 9.47 1.15
N LEU A 97 -3.41 10.77 1.16
CA LEU A 97 -2.74 11.46 0.05
C LEU A 97 -1.33 10.92 -0.19
N VAL A 98 -0.53 10.78 0.87
CA VAL A 98 0.83 10.20 0.78
C VAL A 98 0.76 8.74 0.35
N LEU A 99 -0.16 7.96 0.91
CA LEU A 99 -0.36 6.56 0.52
C LEU A 99 -0.68 6.45 -0.97
N ALA A 100 -1.58 7.27 -1.48
CA ALA A 100 -1.94 7.27 -2.90
C ALA A 100 -0.75 7.67 -3.79
N ASN A 101 -0.02 8.73 -3.42
CA ASN A 101 1.13 9.19 -4.17
C ASN A 101 2.22 8.11 -4.25
N MET A 102 2.54 7.50 -3.10
CA MET A 102 3.55 6.44 -2.98
C MET A 102 3.20 5.16 -3.75
N ASN A 103 1.94 4.98 -4.13
CA ASN A 103 1.48 3.83 -4.93
C ASN A 103 1.16 4.20 -6.39
N SER A 104 1.43 5.44 -6.82
CA SER A 104 1.14 5.88 -8.19
C SER A 104 2.21 5.39 -9.18
N LEU A 105 1.79 5.01 -10.38
CA LEU A 105 2.69 4.56 -11.46
C LEU A 105 3.71 5.64 -11.89
N PRO A 106 3.37 6.94 -12.00
CA PRO A 106 4.36 7.97 -12.26
C PRO A 106 5.48 8.02 -11.23
N LEU A 107 5.14 7.93 -9.93
CA LEU A 107 6.15 7.91 -8.87
C LEU A 107 6.96 6.61 -8.90
N ASP A 108 6.31 5.45 -9.06
CA ASP A 108 7.01 4.16 -9.12
C ASP A 108 8.02 4.14 -10.28
N TRP A 109 7.67 4.72 -11.43
CA TRP A 109 8.55 4.84 -12.57
C TRP A 109 9.81 5.65 -12.26
N ILE A 110 9.68 6.85 -11.67
CA ILE A 110 10.86 7.67 -11.36
C ILE A 110 11.71 7.07 -10.23
N VAL A 111 11.09 6.39 -9.25
CA VAL A 111 11.76 5.70 -8.15
C VAL A 111 12.72 4.63 -8.68
N ARG A 112 12.37 3.93 -9.76
CA ARG A 112 13.20 2.87 -10.36
C ARG A 112 14.56 3.36 -10.86
N PHE A 113 14.70 4.64 -11.20
CA PHE A 113 16.00 5.22 -11.58
C PHE A 113 16.89 5.53 -10.37
N SER A 114 16.28 5.72 -9.20
CA SER A 114 17.00 6.02 -7.96
C SER A 114 17.32 4.75 -7.16
N VAL A 115 16.51 3.70 -7.32
CA VAL A 115 16.65 2.43 -6.62
C VAL A 115 17.54 1.47 -7.42
N GLY A 116 18.82 1.39 -7.07
CA GLY A 116 19.79 0.49 -7.70
C GLY A 116 19.78 -0.96 -7.20
N GLY A 117 18.83 -1.35 -6.33
CA GLY A 117 18.79 -2.67 -5.69
C GLY A 117 17.42 -3.01 -5.10
N VAL A 118 17.34 -4.05 -4.27
CA VAL A 118 16.05 -4.55 -3.75
C VAL A 118 15.55 -3.79 -2.50
N ASN A 119 16.38 -2.89 -1.95
CA ASN A 119 16.10 -2.17 -0.71
C ASN A 119 15.91 -0.67 -0.96
N MET A 120 14.82 -0.12 -0.43
CA MET A 120 14.57 1.32 -0.39
C MET A 120 15.10 1.89 0.94
N ASN A 121 16.25 2.56 0.91
CA ASN A 121 16.83 3.17 2.11
C ASN A 121 16.23 4.58 2.37
N PHE A 122 16.36 5.08 3.60
CA PHE A 122 15.82 6.40 3.96
C PHE A 122 16.44 7.57 3.18
N PHE A 123 17.62 7.41 2.61
CA PHE A 123 18.24 8.44 1.77
C PHE A 123 17.48 8.58 0.44
N ILE A 124 17.11 7.47 -0.19
CA ILE A 124 16.29 7.46 -1.41
C ILE A 124 14.91 8.04 -1.13
N VAL A 125 14.25 7.62 -0.03
CA VAL A 125 12.91 8.13 0.32
C VAL A 125 12.89 9.65 0.46
N LYS A 126 13.94 10.24 1.04
CA LYS A 126 14.08 11.70 1.21
C LYS A 126 14.27 12.47 -0.11
N GLN A 127 14.57 11.77 -1.21
CA GLN A 127 14.81 12.36 -2.52
C GLN A 127 13.62 12.18 -3.48
N LEU A 128 12.61 11.41 -3.07
CA LEU A 128 11.46 11.14 -3.94
C LEU A 128 10.65 12.42 -4.16
N PRO A 129 10.13 12.64 -5.39
CA PRO A 129 9.28 13.78 -5.71
C PRO A 129 7.86 13.56 -5.17
N VAL A 130 7.72 13.40 -3.85
CA VAL A 130 6.42 13.38 -3.18
C VAL A 130 5.85 14.80 -3.19
N LEU A 131 4.62 14.94 -3.66
CA LEU A 131 3.98 16.24 -3.80
C LEU A 131 3.70 16.85 -2.42
N PRO A 132 3.92 18.16 -2.26
CA PRO A 132 3.64 18.84 -0.99
C PRO A 132 2.11 18.94 -0.75
N PRO A 133 1.66 19.06 0.51
CA PRO A 133 0.23 19.07 0.85
C PRO A 133 -0.60 20.12 0.10
N GLU A 134 0.00 21.27 -0.20
CA GLU A 134 -0.66 22.41 -0.85
C GLU A 134 -1.12 22.06 -2.28
N THR A 135 -0.39 21.19 -2.99
CA THR A 135 -0.74 20.78 -4.35
C THR A 135 -2.08 20.05 -4.38
N TYR A 136 -2.44 19.31 -3.32
CA TYR A 136 -3.72 18.60 -3.26
C TYR A 136 -4.93 19.52 -3.02
N LEU A 137 -4.69 20.78 -2.65
CA LEU A 137 -5.73 21.80 -2.47
C LEU A 137 -6.04 22.54 -3.78
N GLU A 138 -5.23 22.36 -4.81
CA GLU A 138 -5.46 22.94 -6.14
C GLU A 138 -6.69 22.30 -6.80
N GLU A 139 -7.37 23.10 -7.62
CA GLU A 139 -8.53 22.66 -8.41
C GLU A 139 -8.05 21.92 -9.67
N ALA A 140 -8.60 20.72 -9.87
CA ALA A 140 -8.50 20.01 -11.13
C ALA A 140 -9.41 20.65 -12.18
N LEU A 141 -9.22 20.29 -13.45
CA LEU A 141 -10.05 20.76 -14.56
C LEU A 141 -11.53 20.41 -14.42
N SER A 142 -11.87 19.42 -13.59
CA SER A 142 -13.24 19.06 -13.24
C SER A 142 -13.94 20.00 -12.27
N GLY A 143 -13.24 21.02 -11.76
CA GLY A 143 -13.75 21.98 -10.77
C GLY A 143 -13.79 21.45 -9.33
N LEU A 144 -13.28 20.23 -9.09
CA LEU A 144 -13.04 19.70 -7.74
C LEU A 144 -11.58 19.85 -7.37
N ARG A 145 -11.27 19.92 -6.08
CA ARG A 145 -9.89 19.87 -5.60
C ARG A 145 -9.34 18.45 -5.72
N TYR A 146 -8.04 18.32 -5.94
CA TYR A 146 -7.41 16.99 -6.03
C TYR A 146 -7.64 16.12 -4.80
N VAL A 147 -7.67 16.70 -3.60
CA VAL A 147 -8.02 15.96 -2.37
C VAL A 147 -9.42 15.33 -2.43
N GLU A 148 -10.38 15.98 -3.07
CA GLU A 148 -11.76 15.51 -3.24
C GLU A 148 -11.86 14.40 -4.29
N LEU A 149 -10.90 14.33 -5.21
CA LEU A 149 -10.75 13.21 -6.15
C LEU A 149 -10.04 12.01 -5.50
N ILE A 150 -8.99 12.24 -4.72
CA ILE A 150 -8.12 11.16 -4.23
C ILE A 150 -8.73 10.45 -3.02
N VAL A 151 -9.22 11.18 -2.02
CA VAL A 151 -9.64 10.61 -0.73
C VAL A 151 -10.75 9.55 -0.88
N PRO A 152 -11.82 9.76 -1.66
CA PRO A 152 -12.86 8.75 -1.83
C PRO A 152 -12.34 7.44 -2.44
N ARG A 153 -11.37 7.52 -3.36
CA ARG A 153 -10.77 6.36 -4.03
C ARG A 153 -9.88 5.58 -3.08
N VAL A 154 -9.06 6.28 -2.29
CA VAL A 154 -8.23 5.64 -1.24
C VAL A 154 -9.10 5.00 -0.19
N LEU A 155 -10.17 5.67 0.24
CA LEU A 155 -11.14 5.14 1.19
C LEU A 155 -11.70 3.80 0.72
N GLU A 156 -12.21 3.71 -0.51
CA GLU A 156 -12.78 2.47 -1.07
C GLU A 156 -11.70 1.37 -1.25
N LEU A 157 -10.48 1.75 -1.67
CA LEU A 157 -9.36 0.81 -1.80
C LEU A 157 -8.85 0.26 -0.47
N THR A 158 -8.96 1.03 0.62
CA THR A 158 -8.41 0.66 1.93
C THR A 158 -9.46 -0.01 2.81
N TYR A 159 -10.68 0.50 2.88
CA TYR A 159 -11.67 0.07 3.86
C TYR A 159 -12.44 -1.19 3.47
N THR A 160 -11.73 -2.32 3.49
CA THR A 160 -12.29 -3.65 3.15
C THR A 160 -12.57 -4.53 4.38
N ALA A 161 -12.15 -4.08 5.57
CA ALA A 161 -12.35 -4.77 6.84
C ALA A 161 -12.56 -3.77 7.99
N HIS A 162 -13.31 -4.18 9.02
CA HIS A 162 -13.62 -3.33 10.19
C HIS A 162 -12.37 -2.91 10.99
N ASP A 163 -11.26 -3.65 10.89
CA ASP A 163 -10.00 -3.31 11.57
C ASP A 163 -9.44 -1.93 11.15
N LEU A 164 -9.84 -1.44 9.97
CA LEU A 164 -9.43 -0.13 9.45
C LEU A 164 -10.41 1.01 9.77
N GLU A 165 -11.47 0.74 10.56
CA GLU A 165 -12.48 1.74 10.91
C GLU A 165 -11.90 2.99 11.56
N GLY A 166 -10.83 2.87 12.36
CA GLY A 166 -10.15 4.03 12.95
C GLY A 166 -9.58 4.99 11.90
N PHE A 167 -8.84 4.46 10.93
CA PHE A 167 -8.29 5.26 9.81
C PHE A 167 -9.40 5.91 8.97
N VAL A 168 -10.50 5.20 8.80
CA VAL A 168 -11.61 5.61 7.93
C VAL A 168 -12.50 6.67 8.58
N ARG A 169 -12.67 6.59 9.90
CA ARG A 169 -13.31 7.64 10.69
C ARG A 169 -12.52 8.95 10.61
N ASP A 170 -11.18 8.87 10.58
CA ASP A 170 -10.33 10.06 10.36
C ASP A 170 -10.53 10.69 8.97
N LEU A 171 -10.99 9.91 7.98
CA LEU A 171 -11.40 10.39 6.66
C LEU A 171 -12.85 10.93 6.63
N GLY A 172 -13.58 10.84 7.74
CA GLY A 172 -14.97 11.31 7.86
C GLY A 172 -16.02 10.36 7.29
N TYR A 173 -15.71 9.06 7.17
CA TYR A 173 -16.66 8.04 6.73
C TYR A 173 -17.05 7.11 7.87
N ASP A 174 -18.37 6.97 8.08
CA ASP A 174 -18.98 6.14 9.15
C ASP A 174 -19.79 4.96 8.61
N GLY A 175 -19.69 4.67 7.30
CA GLY A 175 -20.39 3.56 6.66
C GLY A 175 -19.73 2.20 6.92
N PRO A 176 -20.31 1.09 6.41
CA PRO A 176 -19.70 -0.23 6.50
C PRO A 176 -18.48 -0.37 5.55
N PRO A 177 -17.60 -1.37 5.77
CA PRO A 177 -16.53 -1.71 4.84
C PRO A 177 -17.06 -2.02 3.44
N PHE A 178 -16.29 -1.64 2.43
CA PHE A 178 -16.56 -1.96 1.04
C PHE A 178 -16.28 -3.45 0.77
N SER A 179 -17.09 -4.05 -0.10
CA SER A 179 -16.84 -5.41 -0.57
C SER A 179 -15.56 -5.44 -1.42
N TYR A 180 -14.77 -6.49 -1.26
CA TYR A 180 -13.57 -6.67 -2.07
C TYR A 180 -13.95 -7.09 -3.49
N ASP A 181 -13.63 -6.24 -4.47
CA ASP A 181 -13.88 -6.43 -5.90
C ASP A 181 -12.63 -6.07 -6.70
N ASP A 182 -12.02 -7.04 -7.40
CA ASP A 182 -10.76 -6.83 -8.11
C ASP A 182 -10.88 -5.87 -9.30
N ASP A 183 -11.98 -5.91 -10.06
CA ASP A 183 -12.19 -5.04 -11.22
C ASP A 183 -12.43 -3.60 -10.78
N ARG A 184 -13.27 -3.38 -9.77
CA ARG A 184 -13.49 -2.03 -9.20
C ARG A 184 -12.20 -1.46 -8.63
N ARG A 185 -11.42 -2.28 -7.92
CA ARG A 185 -10.11 -1.87 -7.38
C ARG A 185 -9.13 -1.50 -8.48
N HIS A 186 -9.13 -2.24 -9.59
CA HIS A 186 -8.29 -1.92 -10.75
C HIS A 186 -8.69 -0.56 -11.36
N CYS A 187 -9.99 -0.32 -11.55
CA CYS A 187 -10.51 0.98 -11.99
C CYS A 187 -10.05 2.12 -11.08
N LEU A 188 -10.26 2.01 -9.76
CA LEU A 188 -9.88 3.04 -8.79
C LEU A 188 -8.38 3.35 -8.80
N LYS A 189 -7.52 2.32 -8.94
CA LYS A 189 -6.08 2.51 -9.07
C LYS A 189 -5.73 3.28 -10.35
N CYS A 190 -6.31 2.88 -11.48
CA CYS A 190 -6.07 3.55 -12.76
C CYS A 190 -6.54 5.02 -12.74
N GLU A 191 -7.67 5.30 -12.09
CA GLU A 191 -8.13 6.67 -11.88
C GLU A 191 -7.15 7.48 -11.01
N LEU A 192 -6.61 6.89 -9.94
CA LEU A 192 -5.57 7.54 -9.13
C LEU A 192 -4.30 7.81 -9.93
N ASP A 193 -3.83 6.85 -10.73
CA ASP A 193 -2.64 7.02 -11.58
C ASP A 193 -2.81 8.16 -12.58
N ALA A 194 -4.00 8.30 -13.18
CA ALA A 194 -4.33 9.42 -14.05
C ALA A 194 -4.37 10.76 -13.29
N ILE A 195 -4.93 10.79 -12.08
CA ILE A 195 -4.93 11.99 -11.23
C ILE A 195 -3.50 12.42 -10.90
N PHE A 196 -2.64 11.47 -10.52
CA PHE A 196 -1.24 11.78 -10.22
C PHE A 196 -0.46 12.22 -11.46
N ALA A 197 -0.76 11.70 -12.64
CA ALA A 197 -0.14 12.18 -13.87
C ALA A 197 -0.44 13.67 -14.12
N HIS A 198 -1.68 14.12 -13.89
CA HIS A 198 -2.04 15.55 -13.94
C HIS A 198 -1.32 16.36 -12.86
N LEU A 199 -1.25 15.86 -11.62
CA LEU A 199 -0.53 16.52 -10.53
C LEU A 199 0.98 16.65 -10.78
N TYR A 200 1.58 15.67 -11.46
CA TYR A 200 2.96 15.71 -11.91
C TYR A 200 3.16 16.52 -13.19
N GLN A 201 2.09 17.10 -13.74
CA GLN A 201 2.09 17.91 -14.96
C GLN A 201 2.62 17.16 -16.18
N LEU A 202 2.38 15.85 -16.23
CA LEU A 202 2.73 15.02 -17.37
C LEU A 202 1.75 15.28 -18.52
N ASP A 203 2.28 15.36 -19.73
CA ASP A 203 1.45 15.29 -20.92
C ASP A 203 1.02 13.84 -21.22
N ARG A 204 0.06 13.68 -22.14
CA ARG A 204 -0.48 12.37 -22.50
C ARG A 204 0.59 11.43 -23.11
N CYS A 205 1.50 11.98 -23.91
CA CYS A 205 2.57 11.22 -24.57
C CYS A 205 3.62 10.76 -23.55
N GLU A 206 3.96 11.61 -22.59
CA GLU A 206 4.85 11.30 -21.46
C GLU A 206 4.25 10.22 -20.58
N LEU A 207 2.95 10.31 -20.27
CA LEU A 207 2.25 9.27 -19.52
C LEU A 207 2.23 7.94 -20.29
N GLU A 208 1.93 7.96 -21.58
CA GLU A 208 1.96 6.77 -22.44
C GLU A 208 3.37 6.13 -22.45
N TRP A 209 4.41 6.96 -22.53
CA TRP A 209 5.80 6.50 -22.42
C TRP A 209 6.11 5.90 -21.05
N ILE A 210 5.67 6.54 -19.96
CA ILE A 210 5.85 6.01 -18.61
C ILE A 210 5.18 4.65 -18.47
N LEU A 211 3.98 4.46 -19.02
CA LEU A 211 3.23 3.21 -18.90
C LEU A 211 3.82 2.06 -19.74
N ASP A 212 4.35 2.36 -20.93
CA ASP A 212 4.76 1.36 -21.91
C ASP A 212 5.97 1.77 -22.78
N ALA A 213 7.05 2.24 -22.15
CA ALA A 213 8.28 2.51 -22.88
C ALA A 213 8.81 1.25 -23.60
N PRO A 214 9.34 1.37 -24.83
CA PRO A 214 9.93 0.24 -25.55
C PRO A 214 11.27 -0.20 -24.95
N GLU A 215 11.67 -1.43 -25.24
CA GLU A 215 13.00 -1.97 -24.90
C GLU A 215 14.13 -1.08 -25.47
N PRO A 216 15.28 -0.92 -24.76
CA PRO A 216 15.70 -1.62 -23.55
C PRO A 216 15.21 -1.00 -22.23
N SER A 217 14.43 0.08 -22.29
CA SER A 217 13.99 0.87 -21.13
C SER A 217 12.54 0.58 -20.77
N ALA A 218 12.11 -0.69 -20.88
CA ALA A 218 10.73 -1.06 -20.62
C ALA A 218 10.32 -0.74 -19.17
N SER A 219 9.27 0.07 -19.03
CA SER A 219 8.82 0.59 -17.72
C SER A 219 8.26 -0.51 -16.81
N PHE A 220 7.23 -1.21 -17.28
CA PHE A 220 6.48 -2.20 -16.50
C PHE A 220 6.34 -3.56 -17.23
N PRO A 221 7.45 -4.20 -17.66
CA PRO A 221 7.40 -5.39 -18.53
C PRO A 221 6.78 -6.63 -17.85
N ALA A 222 6.83 -6.72 -16.52
CA ALA A 222 6.17 -7.80 -15.78
C ALA A 222 4.65 -7.59 -15.73
N LEU A 223 4.21 -6.37 -15.40
CA LEU A 223 2.79 -6.01 -15.36
C LEU A 223 2.13 -6.24 -16.73
N LYS A 224 2.72 -5.66 -17.78
CA LYS A 224 2.21 -5.83 -19.16
C LYS A 224 2.11 -7.28 -19.57
N ARG A 225 3.15 -8.10 -19.33
CA ARG A 225 3.10 -9.54 -19.67
C ARG A 225 2.01 -10.29 -18.92
N ASN A 226 1.82 -10.00 -17.63
CA ASN A 226 0.79 -10.65 -16.83
C ASN A 226 -0.61 -10.27 -17.33
N GLU A 227 -0.88 -8.99 -17.59
CA GLU A 227 -2.18 -8.54 -18.10
C GLU A 227 -2.46 -9.06 -19.51
N MET A 228 -1.46 -9.07 -20.40
CA MET A 228 -1.59 -9.67 -21.73
C MET A 228 -1.91 -11.17 -21.66
N GLN A 229 -1.39 -11.89 -20.66
CA GLN A 229 -1.66 -13.31 -20.47
C GLN A 229 -3.07 -13.57 -19.92
N GLU A 230 -3.54 -12.73 -19.01
CA GLU A 230 -4.81 -12.92 -18.30
C GLU A 230 -6.01 -12.35 -19.07
N PHE A 231 -5.85 -11.15 -19.64
CA PHE A 231 -6.93 -10.39 -20.27
C PHE A 231 -6.77 -10.24 -21.79
N GLY A 232 -5.61 -10.59 -22.34
CA GLY A 232 -5.31 -10.44 -23.77
C GLY A 232 -4.98 -9.01 -24.20
N GLU A 233 -4.98 -8.06 -23.27
CA GLU A 233 -4.69 -6.65 -23.49
C GLU A 233 -3.96 -6.02 -22.28
N TYR A 234 -3.31 -4.87 -22.48
CA TYR A 234 -2.70 -4.11 -21.39
C TYR A 234 -3.76 -3.16 -20.76
N ARG A 235 -4.65 -3.73 -19.95
CA ARG A 235 -5.80 -3.03 -19.33
C ARG A 235 -5.38 -1.78 -18.57
N THR A 236 -4.30 -1.84 -17.77
CA THR A 236 -3.78 -0.70 -17.01
C THR A 236 -3.52 0.49 -17.94
N GLN A 237 -2.78 0.28 -19.04
CA GLN A 237 -2.47 1.37 -19.97
C GLN A 237 -3.74 1.99 -20.57
N ARG A 238 -4.67 1.15 -21.04
CA ARG A 238 -5.95 1.59 -21.62
C ARG A 238 -6.75 2.43 -20.62
N TYR A 239 -6.87 1.95 -19.38
CA TYR A 239 -7.71 2.54 -18.35
C TYR A 239 -7.13 3.84 -17.79
N VAL A 240 -5.82 3.87 -17.54
CA VAL A 240 -5.11 5.08 -17.07
C VAL A 240 -5.20 6.18 -18.12
N LEU A 241 -4.94 5.87 -19.40
CA LEU A 241 -5.05 6.86 -20.48
C LEU A 241 -6.48 7.35 -20.67
N HIS A 242 -7.47 6.46 -20.56
CA HIS A 242 -8.88 6.84 -20.65
C HIS A 242 -9.29 7.78 -19.50
N ALA A 243 -8.93 7.45 -18.26
CA ALA A 243 -9.19 8.33 -17.10
C ALA A 243 -8.44 9.67 -17.20
N TYR A 244 -7.23 9.66 -17.74
CA TYR A 244 -6.46 10.88 -18.01
C TYR A 244 -7.15 11.77 -19.03
N ASP A 245 -7.68 11.18 -20.12
CA ASP A 245 -8.43 11.89 -21.16
C ASP A 245 -9.75 12.46 -20.62
N GLN A 246 -10.44 11.77 -19.70
CA GLN A 246 -11.62 12.29 -18.98
C GLN A 246 -11.26 13.54 -18.16
N LEU A 247 -10.21 13.45 -17.34
CA LEU A 247 -9.73 14.59 -16.55
C LEU A 247 -9.33 15.78 -17.42
N ALA A 248 -8.66 15.52 -18.54
CA ALA A 248 -8.25 16.56 -19.49
C ALA A 248 -9.45 17.29 -20.13
N ARG A 249 -10.62 16.64 -20.22
CA ARG A 249 -11.88 17.25 -20.68
C ARG A 249 -12.65 17.97 -19.56
N GLY A 250 -12.15 17.95 -18.32
CA GLY A 250 -12.86 18.47 -17.16
C GLY A 250 -13.97 17.54 -16.66
N GLU A 251 -13.93 16.26 -17.02
CA GLU A 251 -14.86 15.25 -16.53
C GLU A 251 -14.32 14.60 -15.24
N LEU A 252 -15.21 14.02 -14.44
CA LEU A 252 -14.79 13.18 -13.33
C LEU A 252 -14.37 11.81 -13.87
N PRO A 253 -13.18 11.31 -13.52
CA PRO A 253 -12.77 10.00 -13.94
C PRO A 253 -13.70 8.96 -13.32
N ASP A 254 -14.35 8.17 -14.16
CA ASP A 254 -15.30 7.13 -13.74
C ASP A 254 -15.21 5.99 -14.74
N LEU A 255 -14.39 5.01 -14.38
CA LEU A 255 -14.15 3.81 -15.18
C LEU A 255 -15.18 2.69 -14.91
N THR A 256 -16.23 2.96 -14.11
CA THR A 256 -17.32 1.98 -13.87
C THR A 256 -18.48 2.11 -14.83
N LYS A 257 -18.63 3.27 -15.48
CA LYS A 257 -19.68 3.51 -16.48
C LYS A 257 -19.28 3.13 -17.90
N SER A 258 -18.03 2.72 -18.11
CA SER A 258 -17.52 2.27 -19.40
C SER A 258 -17.86 0.81 -19.66
N ASP A 259 -19.16 0.50 -19.76
CA ASP A 259 -19.66 -0.68 -20.49
C ASP A 259 -19.64 -0.45 -22.02
N GLU A 260 -19.11 0.70 -22.49
CA GLU A 260 -18.99 1.06 -23.91
C GLU A 260 -17.54 1.17 -24.43
N VAL A 261 -16.56 0.43 -23.85
CA VAL A 261 -15.16 0.41 -24.36
C VAL A 261 -14.64 -0.98 -24.69
#